data_AF-A0A0A1PW38-F1
#
_entry.id   AF-A0A0A1PW38-F1
#
_cell.length_a   1.000
_cell.length_b   1.000
_cell.length_c   1.000
_cell.angle_alpha   90.00
_cell.angle_beta   90.00
_cell.angle_gamma   90.00
#
_symmetry.space_group_name_H-M   'P 1'
#
loop_
_entity.id
_entity.type
_entity.pdbx_description
1 polymer ?
#
loop_
_entity_poly.entity_id
_entity_poly.type
_entity_poly.pdbx_seq_one_letter_code
_entity_poly.pdbx_strand_id
1 'polypeptide(L)'
;MTHIRYAFDEGSLPREEVLVAREAYRDACAELAITKRRSRQHRMVALCVREMIDLGEFRKDRIVKATVIRCRSLGNLIGEGRVEAR
;
A
#
# COMPACT_ATOMS: atom_id res chain seq x y z
N MET A 1 15.29 -1.64 2.94
CA MET A 1 14.02 -2.39 2.81
C MET A 1 13.29 -2.32 4.16
N THR A 2 13.05 -1.08 4.62
CA THR A 2 12.98 -0.78 6.07
C THR A 2 11.59 -0.32 6.53
N HIS A 3 10.70 0.02 5.59
CA HIS A 3 9.40 0.64 5.92
C HIS A 3 8.24 -0.36 6.07
N ILE A 4 8.36 -1.56 5.49
CA ILE A 4 7.32 -2.61 5.56
C ILE A 4 7.24 -3.20 6.97
N ARG A 5 8.38 -3.31 7.67
CA ARG A 5 8.44 -3.78 9.06
C ARG A 5 7.51 -2.97 9.98
N TYR A 6 7.52 -1.64 9.87
CA TYR A 6 6.71 -0.78 10.76
C TYR A 6 5.19 -0.87 10.57
N ALA A 7 4.68 -1.19 9.38
CA ALA A 7 3.23 -1.26 9.17
C ALA A 7 2.61 -2.59 9.63
N PHE A 8 3.43 -3.65 9.69
CA PHE A 8 2.95 -5.02 9.79
C PHE A 8 3.62 -5.85 10.90
N ASP A 9 4.63 -5.34 11.64
CA ASP A 9 5.28 -6.11 12.72
C ASP A 9 4.58 -5.99 14.09
N GLU A 10 4.09 -7.16 14.53
CA GLU A 10 4.40 -7.87 15.80
C GLU A 10 3.71 -7.54 17.13
N GLY A 11 2.46 -7.04 17.13
CA GLY A 11 1.67 -7.09 18.36
C GLY A 11 0.15 -7.05 18.23
N SER A 12 -0.37 -6.61 17.08
CA SER A 12 -1.79 -6.27 16.96
C SER A 12 -2.60 -7.16 16.01
N LEU A 13 -1.95 -7.93 15.12
CA LEU A 13 -2.64 -8.72 14.09
C LEU A 13 -2.23 -10.21 14.18
N PRO A 14 -3.18 -11.16 14.05
CA PRO A 14 -2.91 -12.58 13.85
C PRO A 14 -1.94 -12.84 12.69
N ARG A 15 -1.17 -13.93 12.79
CA ARG A 15 -0.15 -14.31 11.81
C ARG A 15 -0.69 -14.40 10.38
N GLU A 16 -1.91 -14.91 10.22
CA GLU A 16 -2.56 -15.05 8.91
C GLU A 16 -2.83 -13.70 8.27
N GLU A 17 -3.28 -12.72 9.04
CA GLU A 17 -3.55 -11.36 8.57
C GLU A 17 -2.26 -10.64 8.15
N VAL A 18 -1.17 -10.86 8.90
CA VAL A 18 0.15 -10.35 8.54
C VAL A 18 0.63 -10.92 7.21
N LEU A 19 0.38 -12.21 6.93
CA LEU A 19 0.72 -12.83 5.66
C LEU A 19 -0.10 -12.23 4.51
N VAL A 20 -1.43 -12.13 4.67
CA VAL A 20 -2.32 -11.53 3.68
C VAL A 20 -1.92 -10.08 3.40
N ALA A 21 -1.64 -9.29 4.44
CA ALA A 21 -1.21 -7.90 4.31
C ALA A 21 0.12 -7.77 3.54
N ARG A 22 1.11 -8.63 3.85
CA ARG A 22 2.41 -8.64 3.17
C ARG A 22 2.31 -9.04 1.70
N GLU A 23 1.40 -9.94 1.35
CA GLU A 23 1.14 -10.32 -0.04
C GLU A 23 0.39 -9.21 -0.79
N ALA A 24 -0.71 -8.72 -0.23
CA ALA A 24 -1.49 -7.63 -0.82
C ALA A 24 -0.63 -6.37 -1.06
N TYR A 25 0.25 -6.03 -0.11
CA TYR A 25 1.21 -4.93 -0.26
C TYR A 25 2.15 -5.12 -1.46
N ARG A 26 2.70 -6.34 -1.64
CA ARG A 26 3.63 -6.65 -2.73
C ARG A 26 2.92 -6.55 -4.08
N ASP A 27 1.73 -7.14 -4.17
CA ASP A 27 0.92 -7.15 -5.39
C ASP A 27 0.47 -5.72 -5.75
N ALA A 28 -0.01 -4.93 -4.78
CA ALA A 28 -0.38 -3.53 -5.01
C ALA A 28 0.81 -2.66 -5.44
N CYS A 29 2.01 -2.89 -4.87
CA CYS A 29 3.22 -2.19 -5.32
C CYS A 29 3.59 -2.53 -6.77
N ALA A 30 3.41 -3.79 -7.19
CA ALA A 30 3.67 -4.22 -8.56
C ALA A 30 2.65 -3.59 -9.54
N GLU A 31 1.36 -3.61 -9.21
CA GLU A 31 0.27 -2.99 -9.99
C GLU A 31 0.41 -1.47 -10.15
N LEU A 32 1.10 -0.81 -9.21
CA LEU A 32 1.39 0.62 -9.22
C LEU A 32 2.77 0.95 -9.78
N ALA A 33 3.54 -0.05 -10.24
CA ALA A 33 4.92 0.10 -10.72
C ALA A 33 5.83 0.88 -9.74
N ILE A 34 5.65 0.68 -8.42
CA ILE A 34 6.39 1.41 -7.39
C ILE A 34 7.80 0.82 -7.26
N THR A 35 8.80 1.65 -7.56
CA THR A 35 10.22 1.29 -7.43
C THR A 35 10.76 1.52 -6.02
N LYS A 36 11.81 0.78 -5.64
CA LYS A 36 12.41 0.77 -4.29
C LYS A 36 12.79 2.15 -3.73
N ARG A 37 12.98 3.18 -4.56
CA ARG A 37 13.37 4.54 -4.15
C ARG A 37 12.17 5.41 -3.72
N ARG A 38 10.93 4.95 -3.94
CA ARG A 38 9.70 5.74 -3.70
C ARG A 38 9.14 5.53 -2.29
N SER A 39 9.89 5.95 -1.27
CA SER A 39 9.52 5.73 0.15
C SER A 39 8.13 6.26 0.52
N ARG A 40 7.70 7.41 -0.01
CA ARG A 40 6.36 7.97 0.22
C ARG A 40 5.25 7.11 -0.36
N GLN A 41 5.41 6.60 -1.58
CA GLN A 41 4.41 5.74 -2.22
C GLN A 41 4.33 4.38 -1.51
N HIS A 42 5.47 3.79 -1.12
CA HIS A 42 5.48 2.56 -0.32
C HIS A 42 4.72 2.71 1.01
N ARG A 43 4.91 3.84 1.72
CA ARG A 43 4.16 4.13 2.95
C ARG A 43 2.66 4.25 2.69
N MET A 44 2.27 4.91 1.60
CA MET A 44 0.86 5.04 1.23
C MET A 44 0.19 3.68 1.00
N VAL A 45 0.85 2.81 0.21
CA VAL A 45 0.35 1.45 -0.05
C VAL A 45 0.23 0.66 1.25
N ALA A 46 1.25 0.71 2.11
CA ALA A 46 1.23 -0.01 3.38
C ALA A 46 0.07 0.45 4.29
N LEU A 47 -0.20 1.76 4.34
CA LEU A 47 -1.33 2.31 5.11
C LEU A 47 -2.68 1.88 4.54
N CYS A 48 -2.86 1.94 3.22
CA CYS A 48 -4.11 1.51 2.58
C CYS A 48 -4.39 0.02 2.82
N VAL A 49 -3.36 -0.83 2.71
CA VAL A 49 -3.48 -2.26 3.01
C VAL A 49 -3.85 -2.46 4.48
N ARG A 50 -3.20 -1.75 5.39
CA ARG A 50 -3.47 -1.86 6.83
C ARG A 50 -4.91 -1.47 7.17
N GLU A 51 -5.40 -0.36 6.63
CA GLU A 51 -6.78 0.10 6.83
C GLU A 51 -7.81 -0.93 6.37
N MET A 52 -7.58 -1.62 5.25
CA MET A 52 -8.49 -2.68 4.78
C MET A 52 -8.52 -3.87 5.74
N ILE A 53 -7.37 -4.27 6.30
CA ILE A 53 -7.28 -5.33 7.32
C ILE A 53 -7.99 -4.89 8.61
N ASP A 54 -7.76 -3.66 9.07
CA ASP A 54 -8.38 -3.13 10.28
C ASP A 54 -9.93 -3.02 10.14
N LEU A 55 -10.43 -2.88 8.90
CA LEU A 55 -11.86 -2.94 8.56
C LEU A 55 -12.42 -4.37 8.40
N GLY A 56 -11.59 -5.41 8.58
CA GLY A 56 -11.98 -6.81 8.51
C GLY A 56 -12.06 -7.41 7.10
N GLU A 57 -11.45 -6.78 6.09
CA GLU A 57 -11.33 -7.37 4.75
C GLU A 57 -10.10 -8.26 4.67
N PHE A 58 -10.32 -9.55 4.37
CA PHE A 58 -9.26 -10.58 4.29
C PHE A 58 -9.08 -11.16 2.89
N ARG A 59 -9.95 -10.79 1.92
CA ARG A 59 -9.79 -11.23 0.53
C ARG A 59 -8.71 -10.39 -0.13
N LYS A 60 -7.51 -10.98 -0.31
CA LYS A 60 -6.34 -10.35 -0.92
C LYS A 60 -6.68 -9.52 -2.16
N ASP A 61 -7.44 -10.08 -3.10
CA ASP A 61 -7.78 -9.40 -4.36
C ASP A 61 -8.58 -8.10 -4.14
N ARG A 62 -9.46 -8.06 -3.13
CA ARG A 62 -10.21 -6.86 -2.78
C ARG A 62 -9.33 -5.80 -2.14
N ILE A 63 -8.44 -6.22 -1.23
CA ILE A 63 -7.45 -5.35 -0.60
C ILE A 63 -6.55 -4.71 -1.66
N VAL A 64 -6.04 -5.50 -2.61
CA VAL A 64 -5.19 -5.03 -3.70
C VAL A 64 -5.96 -4.04 -4.58
N LYS A 65 -7.15 -4.39 -5.07
CA LYS A 65 -7.96 -3.49 -5.92
C LYS A 65 -8.27 -2.16 -5.22
N ALA A 66 -8.74 -2.21 -3.96
CA ALA A 66 -9.06 -1.01 -3.20
C ALA A 66 -7.82 -0.13 -2.96
N THR A 67 -6.69 -0.76 -2.61
CA THR A 67 -5.41 -0.08 -2.40
C THR A 67 -4.93 0.61 -3.68
N VAL A 68 -4.98 -0.09 -4.82
CA VAL A 68 -4.56 0.44 -6.13
C VAL A 68 -5.45 1.63 -6.53
N ILE A 69 -6.78 1.51 -6.41
CA ILE A 69 -7.71 2.60 -6.70
C ILE A 69 -7.39 3.81 -5.82
N ARG A 70 -7.29 3.62 -4.50
CA ARG A 70 -7.01 4.71 -3.55
C ARG A 70 -5.65 5.36 -3.81
N CYS A 71 -4.62 4.57 -4.06
CA CYS A 71 -3.29 5.08 -4.34
C CYS A 71 -3.19 5.78 -5.71
N ARG A 72 -3.99 5.41 -6.71
CA ARG A 72 -4.07 6.15 -7.98
C ARG A 72 -4.79 7.49 -7.79
N SER A 73 -5.90 7.52 -7.05
CA SER A 73 -6.60 8.76 -6.71
C SER A 73 -5.74 9.72 -5.89
N LEU A 74 -4.96 9.19 -4.93
CA LEU A 74 -3.99 9.96 -4.15
C LEU A 74 -2.69 10.24 -4.93
N GLY A 75 -2.34 9.39 -5.88
CA GLY A 75 -1.21 9.54 -6.78
C GLY A 75 -1.36 10.75 -7.68
N ASN A 76 -2.58 11.05 -8.12
CA ASN A 76 -2.90 12.32 -8.79
C ASN A 76 -2.65 13.54 -7.87
N LEU A 77 -2.86 13.40 -6.55
CA LEU A 77 -2.59 14.45 -5.56
C LEU A 77 -1.10 14.57 -5.17
N ILE A 78 -0.28 13.56 -5.47
CA ILE A 78 1.16 13.53 -5.13
C ILE A 78 2.03 13.66 -6.41
N GLY A 79 1.41 13.51 -7.59
CA GLY A 79 2.04 13.46 -8.91
C GLY A 79 2.07 14.78 -9.68
N GLU A 80 1.28 15.79 -9.31
CA GLU A 80 1.33 17.12 -9.96
C GLU A 80 2.38 18.05 -9.32
N GLY A 81 3.59 17.52 -9.14
CA GLY A 81 4.79 18.32 -8.90
C GLY A 81 5.49 18.78 -10.19
N ARG A 82 4.86 18.59 -11.35
CA ARG A 82 5.30 19.15 -12.64
C ARG A 82 4.10 19.56 -13.48
N VAL A 83 3.49 20.68 -13.10
CA VAL A 83 3.13 21.67 -14.11
C VAL A 83 4.47 22.19 -14.63
N GLU A 84 5.02 21.58 -15.67
CA GLU A 84 5.98 22.29 -16.52
C GLU A 84 5.15 23.29 -17.33
N ALA A 85 5.04 24.50 -16.78
CA ALA A 85 4.89 25.68 -17.60
C ALA A 85 6.13 25.76 -18.51
N ARG A 86 5.99 25.30 -19.76
CA ARG A 86 6.77 25.72 -20.92
C ARG A 86 6.14 25.20 -22.20
#